data_AF-A0A4R7D739-F1
#
_entry.id   AF-A0A4R7D739-F1
#
_cell.length_a   1.000
_cell.length_b   1.000
_cell.length_c   1.000
_cell.angle_alpha   90.00
_cell.angle_beta   90.00
_cell.angle_gamma   90.00
#
_symmetry.space_group_name_H-M   'P 1'
#
loop_
_entity.id
_entity.type
_entity.pdbx_description
1 polymer ?
#
loop_
_entity_poly.entity_id
_entity_poly.type
_entity_poly.pdbx_seq_one_letter_code
_entity_poly.pdbx_strand_id
1 'polypeptide(L)'
;MRNKIDSVLGKTLVLIMSVMVINVLWQVFTRYVTGNPSSFTDELARYLMIWIGVLGAAYVSGLNLHVAIDILPLRQNKKTQKTLKIIVTLLIILFVFFAFVIGGSRLVYISYVLGQQSPALQLPLALVYFIIPISGLLIMYYKISDLKNINS
;
A
#
# COMPACT_ATOMS: atom_id res chain seq x y z
N MET A 1 -4.43 -7.24 18.71
CA MET A 1 -4.10 -7.70 17.34
C MET A 1 -3.51 -6.58 16.48
N ARG A 2 -4.13 -5.39 16.44
CA ARG A 2 -3.66 -4.22 15.68
C ARG A 2 -2.16 -3.91 15.83
N ASN A 3 -1.66 -3.77 17.07
CA ASN A 3 -0.22 -3.49 17.31
C ASN A 3 0.73 -4.56 16.74
N LYS A 4 0.30 -5.84 16.66
CA LYS A 4 1.11 -6.89 16.02
C LYS A 4 1.16 -6.70 14.51
N ILE A 5 0.02 -6.38 13.90
CA ILE A 5 -0.07 -6.10 12.45
C ILE A 5 0.77 -4.87 12.13
N ASP A 6 0.67 -3.80 12.90
CA ASP A 6 1.46 -2.57 12.71
C ASP A 6 2.97 -2.85 12.80
N SER A 7 3.39 -3.64 13.79
CA SER A 7 4.80 -4.01 13.95
C SER A 7 5.31 -4.87 12.79
N VAL A 8 4.53 -5.84 12.33
CA VAL A 8 4.88 -6.68 11.18
C VAL A 8 4.94 -5.84 9.91
N LEU A 9 3.92 -5.03 9.64
CA LEU A 9 3.84 -4.20 8.45
C LEU A 9 4.98 -3.17 8.41
N GLY A 10 5.29 -2.55 9.55
CA GLY A 10 6.42 -1.65 9.70
C GLY A 10 7.76 -2.33 9.42
N LYS A 11 8.01 -3.52 9.98
CA LYS A 11 9.23 -4.30 9.70
C LYS A 11 9.34 -4.67 8.22
N THR A 12 8.25 -5.10 7.60
CA THR A 12 8.20 -5.40 6.17
C THR A 12 8.51 -4.17 5.32
N LEU A 13 7.95 -3.01 5.65
CA LEU A 13 8.23 -1.76 4.94
C LEU A 13 9.69 -1.33 5.07
N VAL A 14 10.27 -1.44 6.26
CA VAL A 14 11.71 -1.15 6.47
C VAL A 14 12.57 -2.08 5.62
N LEU A 15 12.26 -3.38 5.60
CA LEU A 15 13.00 -4.35 4.80
C LEU A 15 12.92 -4.04 3.30
N ILE A 16 11.71 -3.75 2.77
CA ILE A 16 11.54 -3.41 1.36
C ILE A 16 12.29 -2.10 1.02
N MET A 17 12.24 -1.10 1.90
CA MET A 17 12.97 0.16 1.73
C MET A 17 14.48 -0.06 1.71
N SER A 18 15.03 -0.87 2.64
CA SER A 18 16.46 -1.19 2.67
C SER A 18 16.90 -1.89 1.38
N VAL A 19 16.13 -2.86 0.90
CA VAL A 19 16.41 -3.56 -0.37
C VAL A 19 16.37 -2.58 -1.55
N MET A 20 15.39 -1.68 -1.59
CA MET A 20 15.27 -0.67 -2.64
C MET A 20 16.49 0.28 -2.66
N VAL A 21 16.95 0.73 -1.49
CA VAL A 21 18.15 1.59 -1.37
C VAL A 21 19.39 0.86 -1.90
N ILE A 22 19.61 -0.39 -1.49
CA ILE A 22 20.75 -1.19 -1.97
C ILE A 22 20.68 -1.37 -3.49
N ASN A 23 19.49 -1.67 -4.02
CA ASN A 23 19.30 -1.85 -5.45
C ASN A 23 19.58 -0.57 -6.26
N VAL A 24 19.13 0.59 -5.79
CA VAL A 24 19.43 1.88 -6.44
C VAL A 24 20.91 2.24 -6.35
N LEU A 25 21.57 1.97 -5.21
CA LEU A 25 23.02 2.16 -5.07
C LEU A 25 23.80 1.27 -6.04
N TRP A 26 23.37 0.02 -6.20
CA TRP A 26 23.96 -0.91 -7.17
C TRP A 26 23.74 -0.45 -8.62
N GLN A 27 22.55 0.06 -8.93
CA GLN A 27 22.25 0.63 -10.24
C GLN A 27 23.16 1.82 -10.56
N VAL A 28 23.36 2.72 -9.58
CA VAL A 28 24.30 3.85 -9.71
C VAL A 28 25.72 3.33 -9.95
N PHE A 29 26.18 2.38 -9.16
CA PHE A 29 27.51 1.78 -9.31
C PHE A 29 27.73 1.17 -10.69
N THR A 30 26.82 0.31 -11.15
CA THR A 30 26.92 -0.35 -12.48
C THR A 30 26.91 0.66 -13.62
N ARG A 31 26.12 1.73 -13.52
CA ARG A 31 26.07 2.79 -14.52
C ARG A 31 27.41 3.54 -14.64
N TYR A 32 28.06 3.84 -13.53
CA TYR A 32 29.30 4.62 -13.53
C TYR A 32 30.56 3.76 -13.73
N VAL A 33 30.54 2.49 -13.31
CA VAL A 33 31.70 1.59 -13.40
C VAL A 33 31.67 0.71 -14.65
N THR A 34 30.51 0.12 -14.97
CA THR A 34 30.36 -0.82 -16.09
C THR A 34 29.90 -0.12 -17.38
N GLY A 35 29.47 1.14 -17.30
CA GLY A 35 29.01 1.95 -18.44
C GLY A 35 27.65 1.53 -19.03
N ASN A 36 27.09 0.40 -18.59
CA ASN A 36 25.77 -0.10 -19.00
C ASN A 36 24.82 -0.08 -17.79
N PRO A 37 23.73 0.73 -17.82
CA PRO A 37 22.72 0.70 -16.76
C PRO A 37 22.05 -0.67 -16.72
N SER A 38 21.92 -1.25 -15.53
CA SER A 38 21.29 -2.56 -15.35
C SER A 38 19.76 -2.45 -15.43
N SER A 39 19.18 -2.75 -16.59
CA SER A 39 17.73 -2.71 -16.84
C SER A 39 16.90 -3.53 -15.84
N PHE A 40 17.48 -4.63 -15.32
CA PHE A 40 16.88 -5.45 -14.26
C PHE A 40 16.70 -4.67 -12.95
N THR A 41 17.72 -3.89 -12.55
CA THR A 41 17.69 -3.12 -11.30
C THR A 41 16.69 -1.97 -11.37
N ASP A 42 16.52 -1.36 -12.54
CA ASP A 42 15.50 -0.35 -12.80
C ASP A 42 14.07 -0.88 -12.63
N GLU A 43 13.78 -2.05 -13.21
CA GLU A 43 12.48 -2.70 -13.06
C GLU A 43 12.22 -3.13 -11.61
N LEU A 44 13.23 -3.71 -10.94
CA LEU A 44 13.10 -4.12 -9.55
C LEU A 44 12.82 -2.93 -8.62
N ALA A 45 13.53 -1.80 -8.81
CA ALA A 45 13.30 -0.58 -8.03
C ALA A 45 11.86 -0.08 -8.19
N ARG A 46 11.32 -0.13 -9.42
CA ARG A 46 9.94 0.26 -9.71
C ARG A 46 8.93 -0.63 -8.97
N TYR A 47 9.15 -1.93 -8.96
CA TYR A 47 8.26 -2.87 -8.25
C TYR A 47 8.33 -2.69 -6.74
N LEU A 48 9.52 -2.51 -6.17
CA LEU A 48 9.69 -2.20 -4.75
C LEU A 48 9.03 -0.87 -4.37
N MET A 49 9.12 0.15 -5.24
CA MET A 49 8.44 1.42 -5.02
C MET A 49 6.91 1.28 -5.01
N ILE A 50 6.33 0.47 -5.92
CA ILE A 50 4.90 0.13 -5.89
C ILE A 50 4.54 -0.54 -4.56
N TRP A 51 5.33 -1.52 -4.12
CA TRP A 51 5.08 -2.24 -2.88
C TRP A 51 5.13 -1.31 -1.66
N ILE A 52 6.14 -0.45 -1.55
CA ILE A 52 6.25 0.53 -0.46
C ILE A 52 5.09 1.51 -0.51
N GLY A 53 4.72 2.03 -1.68
CA GLY A 53 3.64 3.00 -1.81
C GLY A 53 2.29 2.42 -1.36
N VAL A 54 1.96 1.23 -1.84
CA VAL A 54 0.67 0.59 -1.58
C VAL A 54 0.59 0.04 -0.14
N LEU A 55 1.61 -0.68 0.34
CA LEU A 55 1.66 -1.16 1.73
C LEU A 55 1.82 -0.02 2.73
N GLY A 56 2.58 1.01 2.37
CA GLY A 56 2.79 2.21 3.19
C GLY A 56 1.48 2.97 3.38
N ALA A 57 0.66 3.09 2.33
CA ALA A 57 -0.69 3.62 2.46
C ALA A 57 -1.56 2.80 3.43
N ALA A 58 -1.44 1.47 3.40
CA ALA A 58 -2.13 0.61 4.36
C ALA A 58 -1.66 0.82 5.81
N TYR A 59 -0.35 0.94 6.01
CA TYR A 59 0.24 1.21 7.32
C TYR A 59 -0.21 2.57 7.89
N VAL A 60 -0.09 3.64 7.10
CA VAL A 60 -0.49 5.00 7.50
C VAL A 60 -1.99 5.09 7.76
N SER A 61 -2.81 4.36 6.98
CA SER A 61 -4.24 4.25 7.21
C SER A 61 -4.56 3.62 8.57
N GLY A 62 -3.74 2.67 9.03
CA GLY A 62 -3.81 2.05 10.35
C GLY A 62 -3.32 2.94 11.50
N LEU A 63 -2.45 3.91 11.22
CA LEU A 63 -2.01 4.90 12.21
C LEU A 63 -3.05 6.01 12.48
N ASN A 64 -4.21 5.97 11.83
CA ASN A 64 -5.26 7.00 11.94
C ASN A 64 -4.76 8.42 11.64
N LEU A 65 -3.69 8.56 10.85
CA LEU A 65 -3.13 9.86 10.44
C LEU A 65 -4.01 10.58 9.40
N HIS A 66 -5.33 10.40 9.42
CA HIS A 66 -6.28 11.28 8.72
C HIS A 66 -6.39 12.61 9.48
N VAL A 67 -5.25 13.28 9.64
CA VAL A 67 -5.12 14.57 10.34
C VAL A 67 -6.18 15.54 9.85
N ALA A 68 -6.46 15.56 8.54
CA ALA A 68 -7.50 16.38 7.92
C ALA A 68 -8.91 16.24 8.54
N ILE A 69 -9.31 15.02 8.96
CA ILE A 69 -10.63 14.78 9.57
C ILE A 69 -10.65 15.25 11.02
N ASP A 70 -9.50 15.36 11.70
CA ASP A 70 -9.43 15.85 13.08
C ASP A 70 -9.35 17.39 13.16
N ILE A 71 -8.95 18.09 12.08
CA ILE A 71 -8.86 19.57 12.04
C ILE A 71 -10.19 20.24 11.64
N LEU A 72 -10.89 19.70 10.64
CA LEU A 72 -12.21 20.17 10.18
C LEU A 72 -13.32 20.24 11.27
N PRO A 73 -13.37 19.37 12.30
CA PRO A 73 -14.46 19.35 13.28
C PRO A 73 -14.25 20.28 14.48
N LEU A 74 -13.10 20.95 14.64
CA LEU A 74 -12.78 21.75 15.83
C LEU A 74 -13.81 22.84 16.16
N ARG A 75 -14.68 23.21 15.20
CA ARG A 75 -15.77 24.19 15.38
C ARG A 75 -17.18 23.60 15.40
N GLN A 76 -17.37 22.28 15.30
CA GLN A 76 -18.69 21.64 15.25
C GLN A 76 -19.04 20.77 16.45
N ASN A 77 -20.34 20.57 16.67
CA ASN A 77 -20.90 19.79 17.77
C ASN A 77 -20.48 18.31 17.71
N LYS A 78 -20.17 17.69 18.86
CA LYS A 78 -19.57 16.33 18.96
C LYS A 78 -20.33 15.25 18.18
N LYS A 79 -21.66 15.37 18.06
CA LYS A 79 -22.51 14.45 17.28
C LYS A 79 -22.21 14.52 15.78
N THR A 80 -22.05 15.71 15.21
CA THR A 80 -21.79 15.88 13.77
C THR A 80 -20.40 15.35 13.41
N GLN A 81 -19.41 15.54 14.28
CA GLN A 81 -18.07 14.96 14.09
C GLN A 81 -18.10 13.43 14.02
N LYS A 82 -18.85 12.79 14.92
CA LYS A 82 -19.02 11.33 14.94
C LYS A 82 -19.66 10.82 13.65
N THR A 83 -20.75 11.46 13.21
CA THR A 83 -21.44 11.09 11.97
C THR A 83 -20.55 11.26 10.74
N LEU A 84 -19.84 12.40 10.63
CA LEU A 84 -18.90 12.63 9.53
C LEU A 84 -17.79 11.59 9.50
N LYS A 85 -17.21 11.25 10.66
CA LYS A 85 -16.16 10.22 10.75
C LYS A 85 -16.66 8.85 10.29
N ILE A 86 -17.89 8.47 10.65
CA ILE A 86 -18.52 7.23 10.20
C ILE A 86 -18.74 7.23 8.69
N ILE A 87 -19.30 8.30 8.13
CA ILE A 87 -19.56 8.44 6.69
C ILE A 87 -18.26 8.32 5.89
N VAL A 88 -17.22 9.07 6.28
CA VAL A 88 -15.93 9.04 5.60
C VAL A 88 -15.29 7.65 5.71
N THR A 89 -15.33 7.02 6.88
CA THR A 89 -14.81 5.66 7.07
C THR A 89 -15.52 4.66 6.15
N LEU A 90 -16.84 4.78 6.00
CA LEU A 90 -17.64 3.91 5.15
C LEU A 90 -17.34 4.12 3.65
N LEU A 91 -17.17 5.39 3.23
CA LEU A 91 -16.74 5.72 1.87
C LEU A 91 -15.35 5.17 1.56
N ILE A 92 -14.40 5.24 2.50
CA ILE A 92 -13.06 4.67 2.35
C ILE A 92 -13.14 3.14 2.20
N ILE A 93 -13.92 2.46 3.04
CA ILE A 93 -14.12 1.00 2.95
C ILE A 93 -14.67 0.62 1.59
N LEU A 94 -15.70 1.34 1.12
CA LEU A 94 -16.33 1.08 -0.17
C LEU A 94 -15.35 1.30 -1.32
N PHE A 95 -14.63 2.43 -1.32
CA PHE A 95 -13.62 2.73 -2.32
C PHE A 95 -12.53 1.65 -2.38
N VAL A 96 -11.99 1.26 -1.22
CA VAL A 96 -10.93 0.24 -1.14
C VAL A 96 -11.45 -1.13 -1.58
N PHE A 97 -12.68 -1.48 -1.24
CA PHE A 97 -13.28 -2.73 -1.69
C PHE A 97 -13.38 -2.81 -3.23
N PHE A 98 -13.92 -1.77 -3.87
CA PHE A 98 -14.08 -1.77 -5.32
C PHE A 98 -12.74 -1.59 -6.05
N ALA A 99 -11.91 -0.64 -5.65
CA ALA A 99 -10.68 -0.32 -6.35
C ALA A 99 -9.55 -1.32 -6.08
N PHE A 100 -9.30 -1.66 -4.81
CA PHE A 100 -8.14 -2.48 -4.43
C PHE A 100 -8.47 -3.97 -4.40
N VAL A 101 -9.61 -4.35 -3.81
CA VAL A 101 -9.96 -5.77 -3.71
C VAL A 101 -10.48 -6.29 -5.05
N ILE A 102 -11.55 -5.73 -5.61
CA ILE A 102 -12.10 -6.19 -6.89
C ILE A 102 -11.19 -5.78 -8.06
N GLY A 103 -10.87 -4.49 -8.17
CA GLY A 103 -10.01 -3.97 -9.24
C GLY A 103 -8.61 -4.58 -9.22
N GLY A 104 -7.98 -4.64 -8.05
CA GLY A 104 -6.66 -5.26 -7.88
C GLY A 104 -6.67 -6.77 -8.16
N SER A 105 -7.67 -7.52 -7.67
CA SER A 105 -7.76 -8.96 -7.97
C SER A 105 -7.99 -9.24 -9.45
N ARG A 106 -8.81 -8.41 -10.12
CA ARG A 106 -9.02 -8.49 -11.58
C ARG A 106 -7.72 -8.21 -12.33
N LEU A 107 -6.94 -7.22 -11.89
CA LEU A 107 -5.63 -6.91 -12.48
C LEU A 107 -4.67 -8.10 -12.36
N VAL A 108 -4.59 -8.70 -11.17
CA VAL A 108 -3.77 -9.91 -10.92
C VAL A 108 -4.22 -11.05 -11.83
N TYR A 109 -5.52 -11.30 -11.91
CA TYR A 109 -6.09 -12.37 -12.73
C TYR A 109 -5.77 -12.18 -14.22
N ILE A 110 -5.98 -10.97 -14.76
CA ILE A 110 -5.68 -10.66 -16.16
C ILE A 110 -4.19 -10.81 -16.44
N SER A 111 -3.31 -10.26 -15.59
CA SER A 111 -1.86 -10.40 -15.76
C SER A 111 -1.40 -11.85 -15.69
N TYR A 112 -2.04 -12.68 -14.86
CA TYR A 112 -1.75 -14.11 -14.76
C TYR A 112 -2.20 -14.88 -16.00
N VAL A 113 -3.45 -14.70 -16.45
CA VAL A 113 -4.02 -15.41 -17.61
C VAL A 113 -3.30 -15.03 -18.91
N LEU A 114 -2.92 -13.77 -19.05
CA LEU A 114 -2.15 -13.30 -20.21
C LEU A 114 -0.66 -13.72 -20.16
N GLY A 115 -0.22 -14.38 -19.09
CA GLY A 115 1.18 -14.76 -18.92
C GLY A 115 2.15 -13.57 -18.93
N GLN A 116 1.70 -12.39 -18.48
CA GLN A 116 2.52 -11.18 -18.57
C GLN A 116 3.75 -11.29 -17.68
N GLN A 117 4.91 -11.22 -18.30
CA GLN A 117 6.19 -11.21 -17.63
C GLN A 117 6.90 -9.87 -17.77
N SER A 118 7.68 -9.50 -16.76
CA SER A 118 8.51 -8.31 -16.79
C SER A 118 9.61 -8.45 -17.87
N PRO A 119 9.85 -7.43 -18.71
CA PRO A 119 10.80 -7.52 -19.82
C PRO A 119 12.23 -7.89 -19.43
N ALA A 120 12.77 -7.33 -18.33
CA ALA A 120 14.14 -7.60 -17.90
C ALA A 120 14.22 -8.73 -16.86
N LEU A 121 13.30 -8.78 -15.91
CA LEU A 121 13.31 -9.74 -14.79
C LEU A 121 12.67 -11.10 -15.12
N GLN A 122 11.89 -11.20 -16.20
CA GLN A 122 11.02 -12.35 -16.51
C GLN A 122 10.18 -12.84 -15.31
N LEU A 123 9.81 -11.92 -14.42
CA LEU A 123 8.94 -12.19 -13.29
C LEU A 123 7.47 -12.04 -13.70
N PRO A 124 6.57 -12.92 -13.23
CA PRO A 124 5.14 -12.76 -13.44
C PRO A 124 4.63 -11.46 -12.80
N LEU A 125 4.09 -10.54 -13.60
CA LEU A 125 3.55 -9.27 -13.09
C LEU A 125 2.39 -9.46 -12.12
N ALA A 126 1.70 -10.60 -12.22
CA ALA A 126 0.68 -11.01 -11.28
C ALA A 126 1.18 -10.97 -9.81
N LEU A 127 2.44 -11.34 -9.56
CA LEU A 127 3.03 -11.29 -8.21
C LEU A 127 3.21 -9.85 -7.72
N VAL A 128 3.64 -8.95 -8.62
CA VAL A 128 3.84 -7.54 -8.28
C VAL A 128 2.50 -6.90 -7.92
N TYR A 129 1.45 -7.17 -8.70
CA TYR A 129 0.12 -6.59 -8.49
C TYR A 129 -0.66 -7.24 -7.35
N PHE A 130 -0.27 -8.43 -6.90
CA PHE A 130 -0.93 -9.12 -5.77
C PHE A 130 -0.87 -8.31 -4.47
N ILE A 131 0.10 -7.41 -4.33
CA ILE A 131 0.20 -6.52 -3.18
C ILE A 131 -1.00 -5.55 -3.05
N ILE A 132 -1.67 -5.24 -4.15
CA ILE A 132 -2.81 -4.32 -4.21
C ILE A 132 -4.01 -4.87 -3.42
N PRO A 133 -4.56 -6.07 -3.72
CA PRO A 133 -5.66 -6.63 -2.95
C PRO A 133 -5.27 -6.89 -1.49
N ILE A 134 -4.03 -7.33 -1.20
CA ILE A 134 -3.55 -7.51 0.18
C ILE A 134 -3.66 -6.19 0.96
N SER A 135 -3.12 -5.11 0.40
CA SER A 135 -3.13 -3.81 1.05
C SER A 135 -4.56 -3.27 1.22
N GLY A 136 -5.45 -3.56 0.26
CA GLY A 136 -6.86 -3.23 0.37
C GLY A 136 -7.55 -3.93 1.55
N LEU A 137 -7.28 -5.23 1.73
CA LEU A 137 -7.79 -5.99 2.88
C LEU A 137 -7.25 -5.45 4.21
N LEU A 138 -5.98 -5.08 4.26
CA LEU A 138 -5.37 -4.46 5.46
C LEU A 138 -6.02 -3.11 5.79
N ILE A 139 -6.19 -2.23 4.81
CA ILE A 139 -6.87 -0.93 5.02
C ILE A 139 -8.29 -1.15 5.54
N MET A 140 -9.02 -2.10 4.94
CA MET A 140 -10.38 -2.42 5.36
C MET A 140 -10.42 -2.92 6.81
N TYR A 141 -9.48 -3.79 7.20
CA TYR A 141 -9.34 -4.24 8.59
C TYR A 141 -9.15 -3.07 9.55
N TYR A 142 -8.26 -2.13 9.22
CA TYR A 142 -8.05 -0.94 10.04
C TYR A 142 -9.31 -0.09 10.17
N LYS A 143 -9.99 0.20 9.06
CA LYS A 143 -11.20 1.02 9.07
C LYS A 143 -12.35 0.38 9.84
N ILE A 144 -12.50 -0.94 9.77
CA ILE A 144 -13.46 -1.67 10.60
C ILE A 144 -13.08 -1.58 12.08
N SER A 145 -11.79 -1.71 12.41
CA SER A 145 -11.31 -1.54 13.79
C SER A 145 -11.55 -0.13 14.32
N ASP A 146 -11.39 0.90 13.49
CA ASP A 146 -11.65 2.29 13.86
C ASP A 146 -13.13 2.53 14.11
N LEU A 147 -14.01 1.96 13.28
CA LEU A 147 -15.46 2.06 13.44
C LEU A 147 -15.92 1.48 14.79
N LYS A 148 -15.34 0.35 15.21
CA LYS A 148 -15.64 -0.27 16.52
C LYS A 148 -15.20 0.63 17.68
N ASN A 149 -14.03 1.27 17.58
CA ASN A 149 -13.54 2.16 18.63
C ASN A 149 -14.34 3.47 18.75
N ILE A 150 -14.98 3.95 17.67
CA ILE A 150 -15.84 5.14 17.70
C ILE A 150 -17.17 4.89 18.44
N ASN A 151 -17.61 3.63 18.49
CA ASN A 151 -18.89 3.23 19.11
C ASN A 151 -18.76 2.74 20.55
N SER A 152 -17.54 2.46 21.03
CA SER A 152 -17.22 2.25 22.45
C SER A 152 -17.09 3.58 23.20
#